data_AF-Q7M4H8-F1
#
_entry.id   AF-Q7M4H8-F1
#
_cell.length_a   1.000
_cell.length_b   1.000
_cell.length_c   1.000
_cell.angle_alpha   90.00
_cell.angle_beta   90.00
_cell.angle_gamma   90.00
#
_symmetry.space_group_name_H-M   'P 1'
#
loop_
_entity.id
_entity.type
_entity.pdbx_description
1 polymer ?
#
loop_
_entity_poly.entity_id
_entity_poly.type
_entity_poly.pdbx_seq_one_letter_code
_entity_poly.pdbx_strand_id
1 'polypeptide(L)' 'ADKPDVSEVSTFDKSKLKKTETQEKNTLPTKDTIEQEKQG' A
#
# COMPACT_ATOMS: atom_id res chain seq x y z
N ALA A 1 -17.62 23.66 12.60
CA ALA A 1 -16.89 22.45 12.19
C ALA A 1 -16.57 22.60 10.72
N ASP A 2 -15.36 23.08 10.43
CA ASP A 2 -14.86 23.26 9.07
C ASP A 2 -14.52 21.86 8.53
N LYS A 3 -15.43 21.28 7.73
CA LYS A 3 -15.18 19.98 7.10
C LYS A 3 -14.46 20.23 5.78
N PRO A 4 -13.37 19.50 5.49
CA PRO A 4 -12.66 19.66 4.23
C PRO A 4 -13.57 19.36 3.05
N ASP A 5 -13.48 20.18 2.01
CA ASP A 5 -14.22 19.97 0.76
C ASP A 5 -13.69 18.70 0.07
N VAL A 6 -14.55 17.69 -0.03
CA VAL A 6 -14.22 16.38 -0.65
C VAL A 6 -14.69 16.29 -2.11
N SER A 7 -15.19 17.38 -2.68
CA SER A 7 -15.74 17.40 -4.04
C SER A 7 -14.67 17.08 -5.07
N GLU A 8 -13.42 17.50 -4.81
CA GLU A 8 -12.26 17.19 -5.66
C GLU A 8 -11.98 15.70 -5.78
N VAL A 9 -12.29 14.89 -4.77
CA VAL A 9 -12.07 13.43 -4.82
C VAL A 9 -12.93 12.78 -5.90
N SER A 10 -14.11 13.34 -6.20
CA SER A 10 -15.04 12.78 -7.19
C SER A 10 -14.63 13.11 -8.63
N THR A 11 -13.98 14.26 -8.85
CA THR A 11 -13.65 14.78 -10.18
C THR A 11 -12.16 14.70 -10.53
N PHE A 12 -11.34 14.23 -9.58
CA PHE A 12 -9.90 14.10 -9.78
C PHE A 12 -9.55 13.16 -10.93
N ASP A 13 -8.75 13.66 -11.87
CA ASP A 13 -8.28 12.90 -13.01
C ASP A 13 -7.14 11.95 -12.62
N LYS A 14 -7.41 10.65 -12.68
CA LYS A 14 -6.46 9.57 -12.39
C LYS A 14 -5.23 9.60 -13.29
N SER A 15 -5.29 10.23 -14.46
CA SER A 15 -4.14 10.38 -15.36
C SER A 15 -3.03 11.26 -14.79
N LYS A 16 -3.39 12.18 -13.87
CA LYS A 16 -2.46 13.07 -13.17
C LYS A 16 -1.71 12.38 -12.02
N LEU A 17 -2.07 11.13 -11.69
CA LEU A 17 -1.32 10.34 -10.71
C LEU A 17 0.03 9.94 -11.30
N LYS A 18 1.09 10.15 -10.53
CA LYS A 18 2.42 9.64 -10.88
C LYS A 18 2.36 8.12 -10.99
N LYS A 19 2.92 7.58 -12.07
CA LYS A 19 3.14 6.13 -12.18
C LYS A 19 4.11 5.74 -11.08
N THR A 20 3.65 4.89 -10.18
CA THR A 20 4.47 4.25 -9.17
C THR A 20 4.41 2.75 -9.39
N GLU A 21 5.55 2.10 -9.30
CA GLU A 21 5.60 0.65 -9.22
C GLU A 21 5.14 0.24 -7.82
N THR A 22 4.03 -0.49 -7.73
CA THR A 22 3.59 -1.06 -6.46
C THR A 22 4.37 -2.34 -6.21
N GLN A 23 5.29 -2.31 -5.24
CA GLN A 23 5.98 -3.51 -4.78
C GLN A 23 5.05 -4.30 -3.85
N GLU A 24 4.37 -5.30 -4.41
CA GLU A 24 3.63 -6.28 -3.63
C GLU A 24 4.62 -7.18 -2.87
N LYS A 25 4.96 -6.80 -1.64
CA LYS A 25 5.77 -7.63 -0.72
C LYS A 25 4.91 -8.69 -0.05
N ASN A 26 4.25 -9.53 -0.85
CA ASN A 26 3.54 -10.71 -0.35
C ASN A 26 4.36 -11.97 -0.66
N THR A 27 5.67 -11.89 -0.47
CA THR A 27 6.51 -13.10 -0.52
C THR A 27 6.21 -13.92 0.71
N LEU A 28 5.78 -15.17 0.51
CA LEU A 28 5.71 -16.13 1.60
C LEU A 28 7.06 -16.13 2.34
N PRO A 29 7.05 -16.14 3.68
CA PRO A 29 8.30 -16.24 4.43
C PRO A 29 9.05 -17.48 3.95
N THR A 30 10.38 -17.36 3.80
CA THR A 30 11.22 -18.50 3.43
C THR A 30 11.28 -19.48 4.60
N LYS A 31 11.69 -20.72 4.34
CA LYS A 31 11.85 -21.74 5.39
C LYS A 31 12.74 -21.24 6.53
N ASP A 32 13.85 -20.56 6.21
CA ASP A 32 14.72 -19.90 7.19
C ASP A 32 13.98 -18.90 8.09
N THR A 33 13.15 -18.02 7.52
CA THR A 33 12.37 -17.06 8.31
C THR A 33 11.38 -17.76 9.24
N ILE A 34 10.72 -18.82 8.76
CA ILE A 34 9.76 -19.59 9.55
C ILE A 34 10.47 -20.33 10.71
N GLU A 35 11.63 -20.93 10.46
CA GLU A 35 12.40 -21.62 11.49
C GLU A 35 12.95 -20.66 12.55
N GLN A 36 13.38 -19.47 12.14
CA GLN A 36 13.86 -18.45 13.07
C GLN A 36 12.74 -17.95 14.01
N GLU A 37 11.52 -17.73 13.50
CA GLU A 37 10.37 -17.35 14.35
C GLU A 37 9.90 -18.50 15.24
N LYS A 38 9.99 -19.75 14.78
CA LYS A 38 9.59 -20.92 15.56
C LYS A 38 10.52 -21.20 16.75
N GLN A 39 11.78 -20.78 16.66
CA GLN A 39 12.77 -20.94 17.74
C GLN A 39 12.74 -19.80 18.77
N GLY A 40 11.98 -18.73 18.51
CA GLY A 40 11.78 -17.60 19.43
C GLY A 40 10.79 -17.89 20.56
#